data_AF-A0A382ZMP9-F1
#
_entry.id   AF-A0A382ZMP9-F1
#
_cell.length_a   1.000
_cell.length_b   1.000
_cell.length_c   1.000
_cell.angle_alpha   90.00
_cell.angle_beta   90.00
_cell.angle_gamma   90.00
#
_symmetry.space_group_name_H-M   'P 1'
#
loop_
_entity.id
_entity.type
_entity.pdbx_description
1 polymer ?
#
loop_
_entity_poly.entity_id
_entity_poly.type
_entity_poly.pdbx_seq_one_letter_code
_entity_poly.pdbx_strand_id
1 'polypeptide(L)'
;MKTKILTLILGLALTASSSGAEKRQSTADHLQNVSVTIRSEGAWSAGEGSGVIFTRKDSKGNLVNFIWTAAHVIDNLRSERKILVNGSPKTIVEFKDPVVIKEIRQNGRTVGRLQMDAEVLKYSESEDGHDLALLRVRKLNFVTDSVVFYLSERIPPLGTDLLHVGSLLGQFGANSMTDGIYSQHGRVIKALNKRIF
;
A
#
# COMPACT_ATOMS: atom_id res chain seq x y z
N MET A 1 58.59 9.87 48.69
CA MET A 1 58.43 9.08 47.44
C MET A 1 57.31 8.09 47.64
N LYS A 2 56.46 7.89 46.60
CA LYS A 2 55.31 6.96 46.54
C LYS A 2 54.11 7.52 47.35
N THR A 3 52.90 7.72 46.83
CA THR A 3 52.19 6.98 45.78
C THR A 3 51.08 7.91 45.23
N LYS A 4 51.31 8.57 44.08
CA LYS A 4 50.24 9.03 43.20
C LYS A 4 50.08 7.91 42.19
N ILE A 5 48.96 7.18 42.22
CA ILE A 5 48.40 6.25 41.21
C ILE A 5 47.52 5.30 42.04
N LEU A 6 46.24 5.63 42.25
CA LEU A 6 45.15 4.64 42.33
C LEU A 6 43.78 5.32 42.51
N THR A 7 43.32 6.11 41.53
CA THR A 7 41.87 6.45 41.47
C THR A 7 41.39 6.90 40.10
N LEU A 8 42.00 6.38 39.02
CA LEU A 8 41.56 6.67 37.65
C LEU A 8 41.36 5.38 36.83
N ILE A 9 40.69 4.36 37.39
CA ILE A 9 40.22 3.20 36.61
C ILE A 9 38.87 2.69 37.17
N LEU A 10 37.89 3.57 37.36
CA LEU A 10 36.50 3.11 37.60
C LEU A 10 35.43 3.99 36.93
N GLY A 11 35.83 4.87 36.01
CA GLY A 11 34.91 5.78 35.30
C GLY A 11 34.71 5.48 33.82
N LEU A 12 35.25 4.36 33.31
CA LEU A 12 35.36 4.16 31.85
C LEU A 12 35.11 2.69 31.44
N ALA A 13 33.96 2.10 31.80
CA ALA A 13 33.62 0.75 31.33
C ALA A 13 32.12 0.40 31.26
N LEU A 14 31.18 1.36 31.27
CA LEU A 14 29.75 1.04 31.12
C LEU A 14 28.94 1.98 30.22
N THR A 15 29.59 2.78 29.38
CA THR A 15 28.97 3.20 28.12
C THR A 15 29.27 2.14 27.07
N ALA A 16 28.79 0.92 27.31
CA ALA A 16 28.53 0.01 26.22
C ALA A 16 27.45 0.69 25.39
N SER A 17 27.88 1.44 24.38
CA SER A 17 27.03 1.91 23.30
C SER A 17 26.29 0.68 22.81
N SER A 18 25.05 0.51 23.27
CA SER A 18 24.07 -0.27 22.55
C SER A 18 23.75 0.54 21.30
N SER A 19 24.69 0.56 20.35
CA SER A 19 24.34 0.58 18.95
C SER A 19 23.55 -0.71 18.73
N GLY A 20 22.28 -0.70 19.13
CA GLY A 20 21.30 -1.60 18.60
C GLY A 20 21.39 -1.36 17.11
N ALA A 21 22.10 -2.25 16.42
CA ALA A 21 22.11 -2.24 14.98
C ALA A 21 20.64 -2.36 14.59
N GLU A 22 20.04 -1.26 14.12
CA GLU A 22 18.73 -1.33 13.50
C GLU A 22 18.86 -2.41 12.43
N LYS A 23 18.19 -3.54 12.66
CA LYS A 23 18.20 -4.65 11.73
C LYS A 23 17.68 -4.07 10.42
N ARG A 24 18.56 -3.95 9.41
CA ARG A 24 18.18 -3.44 8.10
C ARG A 24 16.96 -4.21 7.65
N GLN A 25 15.85 -3.49 7.46
CA GLN A 25 14.59 -4.08 7.01
C GLN A 25 14.86 -4.81 5.70
N SER A 26 14.48 -6.09 5.62
CA SER A 26 14.63 -6.83 4.37
C SER A 26 13.65 -6.31 3.32
N THR A 27 13.93 -6.54 2.03
CA THR A 27 12.98 -6.24 0.95
C THR A 27 11.63 -6.90 1.21
N ALA A 28 11.65 -8.14 1.70
CA ALA A 28 10.44 -8.86 2.06
C ALA A 28 9.67 -8.13 3.16
N ASP A 29 10.32 -7.76 4.27
CA ASP A 29 9.67 -7.04 5.38
C ASP A 29 9.09 -5.69 4.93
N HIS A 30 9.81 -4.96 4.07
CA HIS A 30 9.31 -3.70 3.53
C HIS A 30 8.07 -3.88 2.66
N LEU A 31 8.09 -4.85 1.74
CA LEU A 31 6.95 -5.17 0.89
C LEU A 31 5.74 -5.66 1.71
N GLN A 32 5.96 -6.40 2.79
CA GLN A 32 4.92 -6.78 3.74
C GLN A 32 4.35 -5.57 4.51
N ASN A 33 5.18 -4.55 4.76
CA ASN A 33 4.76 -3.36 5.50
C ASN A 33 3.90 -2.41 4.67
N VAL A 34 4.16 -2.32 3.38
CA VAL A 34 3.41 -1.45 2.46
C VAL A 34 2.23 -2.14 1.79
N SER A 35 2.14 -3.47 1.84
CA SER A 35 1.01 -4.23 1.29
C SER A 35 -0.15 -4.33 2.27
N VAL A 36 -1.37 -4.21 1.75
CA VAL A 36 -2.63 -4.33 2.48
C VAL A 36 -3.64 -5.17 1.70
N THR A 37 -4.55 -5.80 2.44
CA THR A 37 -5.76 -6.39 1.87
C THR A 37 -6.87 -5.35 1.88
N ILE A 38 -7.64 -5.29 0.80
CA ILE A 38 -8.81 -4.43 0.69
C ILE A 38 -10.03 -5.34 0.64
N ARG A 39 -11.00 -5.06 1.49
CA ARG A 39 -12.29 -5.74 1.52
C ARG A 39 -13.39 -4.75 1.19
N SER A 40 -14.25 -5.13 0.25
CA SER A 40 -15.37 -4.33 -0.21
C SER A 40 -16.67 -5.10 0.03
N GLU A 41 -17.45 -4.67 1.03
CA GLU A 41 -18.73 -5.30 1.38
C GLU A 41 -19.88 -4.43 0.88
N GLY A 42 -20.38 -4.79 -0.30
CA GLY A 42 -21.61 -4.27 -0.88
C GLY A 42 -22.86 -4.89 -0.25
N ALA A 43 -24.03 -4.50 -0.74
CA ALA A 43 -25.30 -5.00 -0.19
C ALA A 43 -25.55 -6.49 -0.50
N TRP A 44 -25.11 -6.95 -1.67
CA TRP A 44 -25.38 -8.31 -2.19
C TRP A 44 -24.14 -8.99 -2.76
N SER A 45 -22.96 -8.37 -2.62
CA SER A 45 -21.70 -8.87 -3.16
C SER A 45 -20.53 -8.43 -2.30
N ALA A 46 -19.47 -9.23 -2.30
CA ALA A 46 -18.21 -8.92 -1.63
C ALA A 46 -17.06 -9.00 -2.64
N GLY A 47 -16.09 -8.11 -2.49
CA GLY A 47 -14.82 -8.16 -3.20
C GLY A 47 -13.67 -8.19 -2.21
N GLU A 48 -12.61 -8.89 -2.58
CA GLU A 48 -11.34 -8.87 -1.86
C GLU A 48 -10.19 -8.73 -2.84
N GLY A 49 -9.22 -7.91 -2.48
CA GLY A 49 -8.07 -7.63 -3.31
C GLY A 49 -6.90 -7.10 -2.50
N SER A 50 -5.87 -6.66 -3.19
CA SER A 50 -4.66 -6.11 -2.57
C SER A 50 -4.47 -4.67 -2.99
N GLY A 51 -3.85 -3.90 -2.10
CA GLY A 51 -3.41 -2.57 -2.40
C GLY A 51 -2.03 -2.30 -1.82
N VAL A 52 -1.42 -1.23 -2.31
CA VAL A 52 -0.10 -0.80 -1.90
C VAL A 52 -0.14 0.62 -1.34
N ILE A 53 0.43 0.80 -0.14
CA ILE A 53 0.46 2.08 0.56
C ILE A 53 1.60 2.96 0.03
N PHE A 54 1.27 4.20 -0.29
CA PHE A 54 2.23 5.28 -0.43
C PHE A 54 1.81 6.48 0.43
N THR A 55 2.81 7.16 1.00
CA THR A 55 2.59 8.15 2.04
C THR A 55 3.01 9.54 1.55
N ARG A 56 2.26 10.57 1.94
CA ARG A 56 2.59 11.99 1.73
C ARG A 56 2.42 12.76 3.03
N LYS A 57 3.11 13.89 3.16
CA LYS A 57 2.88 14.84 4.26
C LYS A 57 1.86 15.89 3.83
N ASP A 58 0.89 16.18 4.67
CA ASP A 58 0.00 17.32 4.48
C ASP A 58 0.67 18.64 4.93
N SER A 59 -0.03 19.77 4.74
CA SER A 59 0.45 21.09 5.14
C SER A 59 0.63 21.28 6.65
N LYS A 60 0.09 20.37 7.47
CA LYS A 60 0.19 20.36 8.93
C LYS A 60 1.26 19.37 9.42
N GLY A 61 1.95 18.68 8.52
CA GLY A 61 2.98 17.70 8.83
C GLY A 61 2.45 16.29 9.14
N ASN A 62 1.14 16.05 9.02
CA ASN A 62 0.58 14.71 9.21
C ASN A 62 0.92 13.82 8.02
N LEU A 63 1.14 12.53 8.29
CA LEU A 63 1.23 11.52 7.25
C LEU A 63 -0.17 11.14 6.79
N VAL A 64 -0.40 11.32 5.49
CA VAL A 64 -1.59 10.87 4.77
C VAL A 64 -1.20 9.63 3.99
N ASN A 65 -1.84 8.50 4.30
CA ASN A 65 -1.61 7.23 3.64
C ASN A 65 -2.62 7.03 2.52
N PHE A 66 -2.12 6.88 1.30
CA PHE A 66 -2.89 6.57 0.11
C PHE A 66 -2.65 5.13 -0.29
N ILE A 67 -3.62 4.53 -0.99
CA ILE A 67 -3.53 3.16 -1.47
C ILE A 67 -3.84 3.14 -2.95
N TRP A 68 -2.95 2.52 -3.73
CA TRP A 68 -3.25 2.10 -5.08
C TRP A 68 -3.80 0.67 -5.07
N THR A 69 -4.90 0.46 -5.77
CA THR A 69 -5.54 -0.86 -5.95
C THR A 69 -6.15 -0.95 -7.34
N ALA A 70 -6.53 -2.17 -7.73
CA ALA A 70 -7.38 -2.37 -8.89
C ALA A 70 -8.80 -1.86 -8.63
N ALA A 71 -9.48 -1.36 -9.67
CA ALA A 71 -10.83 -0.81 -9.55
C ALA A 71 -11.88 -1.88 -9.33
N HIS A 72 -11.75 -3.04 -9.98
CA HIS A 72 -12.68 -4.16 -9.81
C HIS A 72 -12.78 -4.63 -8.35
N VAL A 73 -11.74 -4.39 -7.54
CA VAL A 73 -11.74 -4.73 -6.10
C VAL A 73 -12.81 -3.96 -5.34
N ILE A 74 -13.14 -2.74 -5.75
CA ILE A 74 -14.09 -1.85 -5.04
C ILE A 74 -15.34 -1.53 -5.85
N ASP A 75 -15.52 -2.13 -7.02
CA ASP A 75 -16.58 -1.75 -7.95
C ASP A 75 -17.98 -1.98 -7.38
N ASN A 76 -18.13 -3.02 -6.56
CA ASN A 76 -19.37 -3.32 -5.84
C ASN A 76 -19.78 -2.27 -4.78
N LEU A 77 -18.90 -1.32 -4.46
CA LEU A 77 -19.19 -0.21 -3.54
C LEU A 77 -19.75 1.01 -4.27
N ARG A 78 -19.75 1.00 -5.61
CA ARG A 78 -20.25 2.09 -6.44
C ARG A 78 -21.77 2.19 -6.34
N SER A 79 -22.23 3.43 -6.24
CA SER A 79 -23.63 3.80 -6.36
C SER A 79 -23.76 5.01 -7.26
N GLU A 80 -24.86 5.06 -8.01
CA GLU A 80 -25.17 6.21 -8.86
C GLU A 80 -26.49 6.81 -8.45
N ARG A 81 -26.53 8.14 -8.44
CA ARG A 81 -27.78 8.88 -8.32
C ARG A 81 -27.81 10.03 -9.31
N LYS A 82 -28.99 10.23 -9.91
CA LYS A 82 -29.24 11.37 -10.80
C LYS A 82 -29.75 12.52 -9.95
N ILE A 83 -29.13 13.69 -10.09
CA ILE A 83 -29.62 14.93 -9.52
C ILE A 83 -29.92 15.94 -10.63
N LEU A 84 -30.80 16.89 -10.34
CA LEU A 84 -31.01 18.04 -11.23
C LEU A 84 -30.01 19.14 -10.84
N VAL A 85 -29.18 19.58 -11.77
CA VAL A 85 -28.31 20.76 -11.61
C VAL A 85 -28.69 21.74 -12.72
N ASN A 86 -29.24 22.90 -12.35
CA ASN A 86 -29.68 23.93 -13.29
C ASN A 86 -30.64 23.40 -14.38
N GLY A 87 -31.64 22.61 -13.97
CA GLY A 87 -32.63 22.04 -14.90
C GLY A 87 -32.13 20.83 -15.71
N SER A 88 -30.84 20.50 -15.65
CA SER A 88 -30.26 19.37 -16.39
C SER A 88 -29.98 18.17 -15.47
N PRO A 89 -30.31 16.93 -15.88
CA PRO A 89 -29.95 15.74 -15.12
C PRO A 89 -28.43 15.52 -15.16
N LYS A 90 -27.82 15.36 -13.98
CA LYS A 90 -26.40 15.01 -13.80
C LYS A 90 -26.29 13.74 -12.96
N THR A 91 -25.54 12.76 -13.45
CA THR A 91 -25.21 11.55 -12.67
C THR A 91 -24.07 11.88 -11.72
N ILE A 92 -24.26 11.58 -10.44
CA ILE A 92 -23.20 11.57 -9.43
C ILE A 92 -22.89 10.12 -9.11
N VAL A 93 -21.60 9.80 -9.11
CA VAL A 93 -21.06 8.50 -8.69
C VAL A 93 -20.51 8.67 -7.27
N GLU A 94 -20.97 7.83 -6.36
CA GLU A 94 -20.57 7.79 -4.95
C GLU A 94 -20.12 6.37 -4.60
N PHE A 95 -19.17 6.26 -3.68
CA PHE A 95 -18.66 4.97 -3.20
C PHE A 95 -18.88 4.86 -1.70
N LYS A 96 -19.32 3.69 -1.24
CA LYS A 96 -19.15 3.30 0.17
C LYS A 96 -17.65 3.11 0.45
N ASP A 97 -17.23 3.36 1.69
CA ASP A 97 -15.85 3.15 2.09
C ASP A 97 -15.49 1.65 2.07
N PRO A 98 -14.40 1.25 1.39
CA PRO A 98 -13.80 -0.06 1.60
C PRO A 98 -13.07 -0.13 2.94
N VAL A 99 -12.93 -1.36 3.46
CA VAL A 99 -12.13 -1.67 4.64
C VAL A 99 -10.72 -2.07 4.20
N VAL A 100 -9.73 -1.35 4.71
CA VAL A 100 -8.30 -1.65 4.53
C VAL A 100 -7.83 -2.47 5.71
N ILE A 101 -7.25 -3.63 5.45
CA ILE A 101 -6.77 -4.56 6.45
C ILE A 101 -5.25 -4.68 6.35
N LYS A 102 -4.57 -4.46 7.47
CA LYS A 102 -3.12 -4.65 7.60
C LYS A 102 -2.82 -5.67 8.68
N GLU A 103 -2.15 -6.75 8.30
CA GLU A 103 -1.70 -7.79 9.23
C GLU A 103 -0.55 -7.29 10.10
N ILE A 104 -0.60 -7.63 11.40
CA ILE A 104 0.46 -7.38 12.38
C ILE A 104 1.24 -8.67 12.53
N ARG A 105 2.55 -8.60 12.26
CA ARG A 105 3.45 -9.75 12.39
C ARG A 105 4.48 -9.51 13.47
N GLN A 106 4.72 -10.53 14.28
CA GLN A 106 5.73 -10.53 15.31
C GLN A 106 6.42 -11.89 15.32
N ASN A 107 7.75 -11.88 15.23
CA ASN A 107 8.57 -13.10 15.24
C ASN A 107 8.12 -14.14 14.18
N GLY A 108 7.79 -13.68 12.97
CA GLY A 108 7.36 -14.55 11.86
C GLY A 108 5.93 -15.08 11.95
N ARG A 109 5.16 -14.71 12.99
CA ARG A 109 3.75 -15.09 13.15
C ARG A 109 2.85 -13.88 12.96
N THR A 110 1.70 -14.07 12.31
CA THR A 110 0.60 -13.10 12.36
C THR A 110 0.00 -13.14 13.76
N VAL A 111 -0.05 -11.99 14.43
CA VAL A 111 -0.53 -11.84 15.82
C VAL A 111 -1.76 -10.96 15.94
N GLY A 112 -2.18 -10.31 14.85
CA GLY A 112 -3.37 -9.46 14.84
C GLY A 112 -3.52 -8.73 13.51
N ARG A 113 -4.52 -7.86 13.43
CA ARG A 113 -4.81 -7.05 12.25
C ARG A 113 -5.32 -5.67 12.65
N LEU A 114 -4.96 -4.66 11.85
CA LEU A 114 -5.53 -3.33 11.90
C LEU A 114 -6.54 -3.18 10.76
N GLN A 115 -7.70 -2.62 11.05
CA GLN A 115 -8.72 -2.29 10.05
C GLN A 115 -8.96 -0.79 10.04
N MET A 116 -9.02 -0.20 8.85
CA MET A 116 -9.24 1.23 8.66
C MET A 116 -10.20 1.43 7.49
N ASP A 117 -11.12 2.38 7.62
CA ASP A 117 -11.92 2.84 6.49
C ASP A 117 -11.05 3.71 5.56
N ALA A 118 -11.31 3.60 4.26
CA ALA A 118 -10.68 4.44 3.25
C ALA A 118 -11.72 5.08 2.33
N GLU A 119 -11.43 6.30 1.91
CA GLU A 119 -12.23 7.05 0.95
C GLU A 119 -11.73 6.81 -0.47
N VAL A 120 -12.63 6.62 -1.43
CA VAL A 120 -12.30 6.52 -2.86
C VAL A 120 -12.11 7.93 -3.43
N LEU A 121 -10.87 8.28 -3.83
CA LEU A 121 -10.55 9.61 -4.39
C LEU A 121 -10.64 9.67 -5.90
N LYS A 122 -10.17 8.60 -6.56
CA LYS A 122 -10.20 8.44 -8.02
C LYS A 122 -10.50 6.99 -8.34
N TYR A 123 -11.22 6.78 -9.43
CA TYR A 123 -11.64 5.48 -9.90
C TYR A 123 -11.66 5.50 -11.43
N SER A 124 -11.11 4.45 -12.04
CA SER A 124 -11.12 4.18 -13.46
C SER A 124 -11.68 2.78 -13.67
N GLU A 125 -12.80 2.68 -14.38
CA GLU A 125 -13.57 1.45 -14.57
C GLU A 125 -12.71 0.25 -14.98
N SER A 126 -13.11 -0.95 -14.53
CA SER A 126 -12.37 -2.19 -14.80
C SER A 126 -12.47 -2.65 -16.26
N GLU A 127 -13.65 -2.52 -16.87
CA GLU A 127 -13.92 -3.02 -18.23
C GLU A 127 -13.45 -2.03 -19.31
N ASP A 128 -13.85 -0.76 -19.20
CA ASP A 128 -13.61 0.27 -20.23
C ASP A 128 -12.55 1.32 -19.82
N GLY A 129 -11.97 1.17 -18.63
CA GLY A 129 -10.95 2.06 -18.07
C GLY A 129 -9.58 1.39 -17.90
N HIS A 130 -8.86 1.81 -16.87
CA HIS A 130 -7.53 1.31 -16.54
C HIS A 130 -7.54 0.27 -15.43
N ASP A 131 -8.72 -0.10 -14.92
CA ASP A 131 -8.88 -0.96 -13.74
C ASP A 131 -8.06 -0.44 -12.54
N LEU A 132 -8.20 0.84 -12.22
CA LEU A 132 -7.37 1.53 -11.24
C LEU A 132 -8.22 2.38 -10.29
N ALA A 133 -7.97 2.25 -8.99
CA ALA A 133 -8.55 3.10 -7.96
C ALA A 133 -7.50 3.62 -6.98
N LEU A 134 -7.67 4.89 -6.61
CA LEU A 134 -6.88 5.58 -5.61
C LEU A 134 -7.72 5.80 -4.37
N LEU A 135 -7.28 5.22 -3.25
CA LEU A 135 -7.92 5.35 -1.96
C LEU A 135 -7.10 6.23 -1.03
N ARG A 136 -7.76 6.88 -0.08
CA ARG A 136 -7.13 7.56 1.06
C ARG A 136 -7.61 6.95 2.36
N VAL A 137 -6.68 6.42 3.16
CA VAL A 137 -7.00 5.94 4.51
C VAL A 137 -7.49 7.12 5.35
N ARG A 138 -8.62 6.97 6.03
CA ARG A 138 -9.22 8.07 6.82
C ARG A 138 -8.37 8.44 8.04
N LYS A 139 -7.73 7.46 8.66
CA LYS A 139 -6.82 7.67 9.79
C LYS A 139 -5.51 8.31 9.34
N LEU A 140 -5.20 9.50 9.85
CA LEU A 140 -3.89 10.13 9.71
C LEU A 140 -2.83 9.37 10.50
N ASN A 141 -1.58 9.40 10.03
CA ASN A 141 -0.45 8.74 10.67
C ASN A 141 -0.70 7.23 10.88
N PHE A 142 -1.33 6.56 9.91
CA PHE A 142 -1.65 5.15 10.00
C PHE A 142 -0.38 4.29 9.94
N VAL A 143 0.50 4.56 8.96
CA VAL A 143 1.81 3.93 8.83
C VAL A 143 2.85 4.94 8.35
N THR A 144 4.12 4.65 8.62
CA THR A 144 5.27 5.44 8.16
C THR A 144 5.90 4.86 6.90
N ASP A 145 5.84 3.53 6.70
CA ASP A 145 6.31 2.88 5.49
C ASP A 145 5.55 3.41 4.25
N SER A 146 6.24 3.47 3.12
CA SER A 146 5.70 3.93 1.85
C SER A 146 6.45 3.24 0.74
N VAL A 147 5.75 2.85 -0.33
CA VAL A 147 6.44 2.53 -1.58
C VAL A 147 6.96 3.77 -2.27
N VAL A 148 7.92 3.53 -3.15
CA VAL A 148 8.39 4.47 -4.16
C VAL A 148 8.04 3.88 -5.53
N PHE A 149 7.39 4.67 -6.36
CA PHE A 149 7.07 4.25 -7.73
C PHE A 149 8.30 4.41 -8.62
N TYR A 150 8.50 3.43 -9.49
CA TYR A 150 9.48 3.52 -10.55
C TYR A 150 8.96 4.49 -11.63
N LEU A 151 9.51 5.70 -11.68
CA LEU A 151 9.09 6.78 -12.59
C LEU A 151 10.11 7.05 -13.71
N SER A 152 11.07 6.15 -13.90
CA SER A 152 12.09 6.27 -14.95
C SER A 152 11.48 5.92 -16.31
N GLU A 153 11.89 6.65 -17.36
CA GLU A 153 11.51 6.37 -18.75
C GLU A 153 12.08 5.03 -19.26
N ARG A 154 13.17 4.56 -18.64
CA ARG A 154 13.77 3.27 -18.99
C ARG A 154 12.84 2.14 -18.60
N ILE A 155 12.23 1.48 -19.57
CA ILE A 155 11.45 0.27 -19.35
C ILE A 155 12.38 -0.87 -18.90
N PRO A 156 12.06 -1.62 -17.83
CA PRO A 156 12.84 -2.79 -17.43
C PRO A 156 13.00 -3.80 -18.60
N PRO A 157 14.20 -4.35 -18.82
CA PRO A 157 14.41 -5.35 -19.85
C PRO A 157 13.66 -6.65 -19.52
N LEU A 158 13.41 -7.46 -20.56
CA LEU A 158 12.90 -8.82 -20.35
C LEU A 158 13.88 -9.62 -19.48
N GLY A 159 13.35 -10.47 -18.61
CA GLY A 159 14.15 -11.23 -17.65
C GLY A 159 14.49 -10.47 -16.37
N THR A 160 14.05 -9.21 -16.20
CA THR A 160 14.21 -8.51 -14.92
C THR A 160 13.46 -9.24 -13.81
N ASP A 161 14.13 -9.53 -12.69
CA ASP A 161 13.48 -10.15 -11.53
C ASP A 161 12.40 -9.24 -10.95
N LEU A 162 11.25 -9.83 -10.64
CA LEU A 162 10.10 -9.17 -10.04
C LEU A 162 9.61 -9.96 -8.85
N LEU A 163 9.11 -9.24 -7.84
CA LEU A 163 8.35 -9.79 -6.73
C LEU A 163 6.91 -9.31 -6.86
N HIS A 164 5.98 -10.24 -7.04
CA HIS A 164 4.56 -9.97 -6.92
C HIS A 164 4.14 -10.14 -5.46
N VAL A 165 3.45 -9.16 -4.92
CA VAL A 165 2.90 -9.20 -3.56
C VAL A 165 1.41 -8.96 -3.65
N GLY A 166 0.65 -9.94 -3.16
CA GLY A 166 -0.80 -9.92 -3.24
C GLY A 166 -1.43 -10.87 -2.23
N SER A 167 -2.74 -10.78 -2.11
CA SER A 167 -3.55 -11.55 -1.18
C SER A 167 -4.11 -12.78 -1.92
N LEU A 168 -3.34 -13.87 -1.96
CA LEU A 168 -3.74 -15.08 -2.65
C LEU A 168 -4.99 -15.66 -1.97
N LEU A 169 -6.10 -15.79 -2.70
CA LEU A 169 -7.41 -16.17 -2.12
C LEU A 169 -7.92 -15.16 -1.06
N GLY A 170 -7.65 -13.88 -1.26
CA GLY A 170 -8.11 -12.83 -0.36
C GLY A 170 -7.35 -12.83 0.97
N GLN A 171 -8.04 -12.51 2.07
CA GLN A 171 -7.39 -12.33 3.37
C GLN A 171 -6.60 -13.58 3.85
N PHE A 172 -6.99 -14.79 3.45
CA PHE A 172 -6.30 -16.02 3.86
C PHE A 172 -4.85 -16.10 3.37
N GLY A 173 -4.56 -15.63 2.16
CA GLY A 173 -3.20 -15.50 1.64
C GLY A 173 -2.72 -14.06 1.63
N ALA A 174 -3.15 -13.25 2.60
CA ALA A 174 -2.77 -11.84 2.68
C ALA A 174 -1.26 -11.64 2.61
N ASN A 175 -0.84 -10.85 1.62
CA ASN A 175 0.55 -10.51 1.33
C ASN A 175 1.42 -11.76 1.01
N SER A 176 0.87 -12.78 0.36
CA SER A 176 1.67 -13.79 -0.33
C SER A 176 2.63 -13.13 -1.32
N MET A 177 3.87 -13.62 -1.33
CA MET A 177 4.94 -13.12 -2.19
C MET A 177 5.35 -14.23 -3.16
N THR A 178 5.42 -13.89 -4.44
CA THR A 178 5.86 -14.79 -5.51
C THR A 178 6.94 -14.08 -6.30
N ASP A 179 8.05 -14.76 -6.56
CA ASP A 179 9.11 -14.31 -7.44
C ASP A 179 8.88 -14.76 -8.89
N GLY A 180 9.46 -14.02 -9.82
CA GLY A 180 9.41 -14.32 -11.24
C GLY A 180 10.20 -13.30 -12.03
N ILE A 181 10.00 -13.29 -13.34
CA ILE A 181 10.68 -12.37 -14.25
C ILE A 181 9.68 -11.55 -15.05
N TYR A 182 10.11 -10.36 -15.50
CA TYR A 182 9.39 -9.60 -16.49
C TYR A 182 9.48 -10.30 -17.85
N SER A 183 8.46 -11.07 -18.19
CA SER A 183 8.49 -12.01 -19.31
C SER A 183 8.13 -11.41 -20.66
N GLN A 184 7.46 -10.25 -20.69
CA GLN A 184 7.02 -9.62 -21.93
C GLN A 184 6.79 -8.12 -21.76
N HIS A 185 7.16 -7.34 -22.79
CA HIS A 185 6.75 -5.94 -22.89
C HIS A 185 5.29 -5.85 -23.33
N GLY A 186 4.51 -4.99 -22.66
CA GLY A 186 3.12 -4.76 -23.04
C GLY A 186 2.99 -4.32 -24.50
N ARG A 187 1.94 -4.78 -25.19
CA ARG A 187 1.59 -4.33 -26.54
C ARG A 187 0.48 -3.30 -26.44
N VAL A 188 0.64 -2.18 -27.15
CA VAL A 188 -0.43 -1.20 -27.32
C VAL A 188 -1.19 -1.53 -28.59
N ILE A 189 -2.38 -2.10 -28.44
CA ILE A 189 -3.31 -2.40 -29.54
C ILE A 189 -4.37 -1.30 -29.52
N LYS A 190 -4.29 -0.31 -30.42
CA LYS A 190 -5.19 0.87 -30.41
C LYS A 190 -6.69 0.53 -30.37
N ALA A 191 -7.10 -0.58 -30.98
CA ALA A 191 -8.49 -1.04 -30.95
C ALA A 191 -8.97 -1.49 -29.56
N LEU A 192 -8.05 -1.96 -28.71
CA LEU A 192 -8.32 -2.48 -27.37
C LEU A 192 -7.94 -1.44 -26.29
N ASN A 193 -6.82 -0.76 -26.47
CA ASN A 193 -6.25 0.19 -25.54
C ASN A 193 -6.70 1.63 -25.84
N LYS A 194 -8.00 1.88 -25.70
CA LYS A 194 -8.65 3.13 -26.12
C LYS A 194 -8.21 4.39 -25.34
N ARG A 195 -7.50 4.23 -24.21
CA ARG A 195 -7.19 5.32 -23.26
C ARG A 195 -5.73 5.37 -22.78
N ILE A 196 -4.76 4.83 -23.50
CA ILE A 196 -3.34 4.95 -23.08
C ILE A 196 -2.87 6.40 -23.30
N PHE A 197 -2.34 7.01 -22.23
CA PHE A 197 -1.74 8.35 -22.21
C PHE A 197 -0.33 8.33 -22.79
#